data_AF-A0A7S2MTJ7-F1
#
_entry.id   AF-A0A7S2MTJ7-F1
#
_cell.length_a   1.000
_cell.length_b   1.000
_cell.length_c   1.000
_cell.angle_alpha   90.00
_cell.angle_beta   90.00
_cell.angle_gamma   90.00
#
_symmetry.space_group_name_H-M   'P 1'
#
loop_
_entity.id
_entity.type
_entity.pdbx_description
1 polymer ?
#
loop_
_entity_poly.entity_id
_entity_poly.type
_entity_poly.pdbx_seq_one_letter_code
_entity_poly.pdbx_strand_id
1 'polypeptide(L)'
;EVYDPNTQQWTLLNDMTTPREYCTAVSLEGRIVVTGGLDVDGFLSLCEVYDPKTKKWSHMASMNSERVGCAAVEVEGDIYVLGGHDERRQYLSSMEYLPLSAFFVFLLDDKPDLAKE
;
A
#
# COMPACT_ATOMS: atom_id res chain seq x y z
N GLU A 1 -8.39 8.47 -8.83
CA GLU A 1 -9.52 9.44 -8.86
C GLU A 1 -10.45 9.21 -7.67
N VAL A 2 -11.30 10.17 -7.35
CA VAL A 2 -12.33 10.05 -6.29
C VAL A 2 -13.69 10.48 -6.83
N TYR A 3 -14.72 9.72 -6.49
CA TYR A 3 -16.10 10.02 -6.86
C TYR A 3 -16.83 10.74 -5.73
N ASP A 4 -17.46 11.86 -6.03
CA ASP A 4 -18.38 12.53 -5.12
C ASP A 4 -19.84 12.23 -5.52
N PRO A 5 -20.61 11.50 -4.69
CA PRO A 5 -21.99 11.13 -5.01
C PRO A 5 -22.95 12.33 -5.04
N ASN A 6 -22.61 13.46 -4.42
CA ASN A 6 -23.48 14.65 -4.41
C ASN A 6 -23.41 15.40 -5.74
N THR A 7 -22.20 15.52 -6.30
CA THR A 7 -21.95 16.20 -7.58
C THR A 7 -21.95 15.25 -8.77
N GLN A 8 -21.87 13.93 -8.51
CA GLN A 8 -21.75 12.86 -9.50
C GLN A 8 -20.53 13.03 -10.42
N GLN A 9 -19.45 13.60 -9.89
CA GLN A 9 -18.22 13.84 -10.64
C GLN A 9 -17.06 13.02 -10.09
N TRP A 10 -16.16 12.64 -11.00
CA TRP A 10 -14.85 12.13 -10.66
C TRP A 10 -13.84 13.28 -10.65
N THR A 11 -13.00 13.31 -9.61
CA THR A 11 -11.88 14.26 -9.51
C THR A 11 -10.57 13.49 -9.46
N LEU A 12 -9.59 13.94 -10.25
CA LEU A 12 -8.24 13.38 -10.22
C LEU A 12 -7.60 13.63 -8.85
N LEU A 13 -6.92 12.61 -8.33
CA LEU A 13 -6.09 12.68 -7.13
C LEU A 13 -4.63 12.51 -7.54
N ASN A 14 -3.72 12.73 -6.60
CA ASN A 14 -2.30 12.47 -6.81
C ASN A 14 -2.07 11.00 -7.19
N ASP A 15 -1.23 10.79 -8.19
CA ASP A 15 -0.85 9.47 -8.68
C ASP A 15 0.01 8.72 -7.64
N MET A 16 -0.10 7.38 -7.64
CA MET A 16 0.81 6.51 -6.90
C MET A 16 2.26 6.75 -7.33
N THR A 17 3.23 6.45 -6.46
CA THR A 17 4.65 6.59 -6.81
C THR A 17 5.09 5.53 -7.81
N THR A 18 4.50 4.33 -7.75
CA THR A 18 4.73 3.24 -8.70
C THR A 18 3.45 2.92 -9.49
N PRO A 19 3.44 3.10 -10.82
CA PRO A 19 2.35 2.64 -11.68
C PRO A 19 2.20 1.12 -11.58
N ARG A 20 0.97 0.62 -11.47
CA ARG A 20 0.72 -0.80 -11.24
C ARG A 20 -0.64 -1.23 -11.77
N GLU A 21 -0.73 -2.46 -12.25
CA GLU A 21 -1.99 -3.19 -12.49
C GLU A 21 -2.09 -4.42 -11.58
N TYR A 22 -3.30 -5.01 -11.46
CA TYR A 22 -3.58 -6.18 -10.62
C TYR A 22 -3.16 -6.08 -9.14
N CYS A 23 -2.92 -4.86 -8.66
CA CYS A 23 -2.72 -4.57 -7.26
C CYS A 23 -4.03 -4.71 -6.50
N THR A 24 -3.92 -4.82 -5.18
CA THR A 24 -5.08 -4.80 -4.29
C THR A 24 -5.00 -3.59 -3.38
N ALA A 25 -6.17 -3.04 -3.03
CA ALA A 25 -6.29 -1.88 -2.15
C ALA A 25 -7.14 -2.22 -0.92
N VAL A 26 -6.76 -1.70 0.23
CA VAL A 26 -7.48 -1.85 1.51
C VAL A 26 -7.50 -0.54 2.28
N SER A 27 -8.60 -0.27 2.99
CA SER A 27 -8.72 0.88 3.88
C SER A 27 -8.10 0.56 5.24
N LEU A 28 -7.25 1.43 5.76
CA LEU A 28 -6.66 1.31 7.09
C LEU A 28 -6.69 2.67 7.80
N GLU A 29 -7.49 2.77 8.87
CA GLU A 29 -7.60 3.98 9.70
C GLU A 29 -7.83 5.29 8.90
N GLY A 30 -8.64 5.21 7.83
CA GLY A 30 -8.92 6.35 6.96
C GLY A 30 -7.83 6.66 5.93
N ARG A 31 -6.82 5.80 5.79
CA ARG A 31 -5.82 5.80 4.72
C ARG A 31 -6.11 4.67 3.74
N ILE A 32 -5.55 4.76 2.54
CA ILE A 32 -5.65 3.71 1.51
C ILE A 32 -4.29 3.05 1.37
N VAL A 33 -4.23 1.74 1.53
CA VAL A 33 -3.00 0.96 1.35
C VAL A 33 -3.15 0.14 0.10
N VAL A 34 -2.14 0.17 -0.76
CA VAL A 34 -2.08 -0.60 -2.01
C VAL A 34 -0.90 -1.54 -1.93
N THR A 35 -1.13 -2.82 -2.21
CA THR A 35 -0.13 -3.89 -2.07
C THR A 35 0.06 -4.65 -3.37
N GLY A 36 1.33 -4.91 -3.71
CA GLY A 36 1.72 -5.73 -4.86
C GLY A 36 1.21 -5.19 -6.20
N GLY A 37 0.92 -6.10 -7.11
CA GLY A 37 0.58 -5.81 -8.50
C GLY A 37 1.75 -6.05 -9.46
N LEU A 38 1.63 -5.51 -10.66
CA LEU A 38 2.56 -5.67 -11.77
C LEU A 38 2.85 -4.29 -12.36
N ASP A 39 4.12 -3.96 -12.55
CA ASP A 39 4.55 -2.80 -13.32
C ASP A 39 5.30 -3.22 -14.60
N VAL A 40 5.98 -2.27 -15.24
CA VAL A 40 6.74 -2.53 -16.47
C VAL A 40 7.98 -3.40 -16.24
N ASP A 41 8.53 -3.40 -15.02
CA ASP A 41 9.75 -4.09 -14.64
C ASP A 41 9.46 -5.47 -14.05
N GLY A 42 8.26 -5.69 -13.49
CA GLY A 42 7.80 -7.00 -13.07
C GLY A 42 6.80 -6.99 -11.94
N PHE A 43 6.75 -8.11 -11.22
CA PHE A 43 5.81 -8.34 -10.14
C PHE A 43 6.29 -7.53 -8.92
N LEU A 44 5.35 -6.95 -8.18
CA LEU A 44 5.65 -6.06 -7.07
C LEU A 44 5.42 -6.77 -5.74
N SER A 45 6.38 -6.60 -4.82
CA SER A 45 6.19 -6.81 -3.38
C SER A 45 5.89 -5.48 -2.66
N LEU A 46 6.01 -4.36 -3.37
CA LEU A 46 5.91 -3.02 -2.83
C LEU A 46 4.52 -2.71 -2.31
N CYS A 47 4.49 -2.09 -1.13
CA CYS A 47 3.29 -1.53 -0.53
C CYS A 47 3.40 0.00 -0.46
N GLU A 48 2.32 0.69 -0.79
CA GLU A 48 2.21 2.15 -0.70
C GLU A 48 0.97 2.54 0.10
N VAL A 49 1.06 3.66 0.82
CA VAL A 49 -0.07 4.25 1.55
C VAL A 49 -0.37 5.65 1.04
N TYR A 50 -1.64 5.94 0.80
CA TYR A 50 -2.16 7.27 0.57
C TYR A 50 -2.79 7.82 1.85
N ASP A 51 -2.33 8.99 2.28
CA ASP A 51 -2.97 9.76 3.34
C ASP A 51 -3.85 10.88 2.73
N PRO A 52 -5.19 10.78 2.83
CA PRO A 52 -6.09 11.81 2.31
C PRO A 52 -5.92 13.19 2.95
N LYS A 53 -5.35 13.29 4.17
CA LYS A 53 -5.11 14.57 4.84
C LYS A 53 -3.95 15.33 4.21
N THR A 54 -2.88 14.61 3.88
CA THR A 54 -1.68 15.20 3.24
C THR A 54 -1.74 15.14 1.72
N LYS A 55 -2.64 14.31 1.16
CA LYS A 55 -2.78 14.00 -0.27
C LYS A 55 -1.50 13.45 -0.89
N LYS A 56 -0.74 12.68 -0.11
CA LYS A 56 0.53 12.10 -0.53
C LYS A 56 0.49 10.59 -0.46
N TRP A 57 1.18 9.98 -1.41
CA TRP A 57 1.59 8.59 -1.36
C TRP A 57 2.94 8.48 -0.64
N SER A 58 3.15 7.38 0.06
CA SER A 58 4.42 7.05 0.71
C SER A 58 4.65 5.55 0.67
N HIS A 59 5.91 5.14 0.58
CA HIS A 59 6.27 3.73 0.65
C HIS A 59 6.08 3.19 2.07
N MET A 60 5.66 1.93 2.16
CA MET A 60 5.66 1.14 3.39
C MET A 60 6.71 0.03 3.30
N ALA A 61 6.83 -0.76 4.37
CA ALA A 61 7.53 -2.03 4.29
C ALA A 61 6.92 -2.91 3.17
N SER A 62 7.78 -3.45 2.31
CA SER A 62 7.38 -4.41 1.28
C SER A 62 7.01 -5.77 1.87
N MET A 63 6.23 -6.53 1.11
CA MET A 63 5.99 -7.95 1.37
C MET A 63 7.28 -8.76 1.13
N ASN A 64 7.36 -9.96 1.71
CA ASN A 64 8.46 -10.89 1.50
C ASN A 64 8.41 -11.54 0.10
N SER A 65 7.21 -11.66 -0.46
CA SER A 65 7.01 -12.17 -1.81
C SER A 65 6.25 -11.16 -2.65
N GLU A 66 6.60 -11.11 -3.93
CA GLU A 66 5.83 -10.37 -4.93
C GLU A 66 4.50 -11.07 -5.16
N ARG A 67 3.43 -10.29 -5.32
CA ARG A 67 2.07 -10.82 -5.44
C ARG A 67 1.26 -10.05 -6.46
N VAL A 68 0.75 -10.76 -7.47
CA VAL A 68 -0.20 -10.25 -8.46
C VAL A 68 -1.56 -10.90 -8.25
N GLY A 69 -2.64 -10.11 -8.31
CA GLY A 69 -4.01 -10.61 -8.16
C GLY A 69 -4.30 -11.21 -6.77
N CYS A 70 -3.64 -10.69 -5.74
CA CYS A 70 -3.90 -11.05 -4.34
C CYS A 70 -5.16 -10.34 -3.82
N ALA A 71 -5.67 -10.78 -2.67
CA ALA A 71 -6.67 -10.06 -1.89
C ALA A 71 -6.03 -9.45 -0.64
N ALA A 72 -6.61 -8.40 -0.08
CA ALA A 72 -6.19 -7.86 1.21
C ALA A 72 -7.39 -7.49 2.06
N VAL A 73 -7.23 -7.63 3.37
CA VAL A 73 -8.24 -7.29 4.36
C VAL A 73 -7.59 -6.64 5.56
N GLU A 74 -8.28 -5.66 6.14
CA GLU A 74 -7.93 -5.05 7.41
C GLU A 74 -8.67 -5.79 8.52
N VAL A 75 -7.93 -6.20 9.55
CA VAL A 75 -8.47 -6.87 10.75
C VAL A 75 -7.76 -6.29 11.97
N GLU A 76 -8.54 -5.65 12.84
CA GLU A 76 -8.06 -5.07 14.11
C GLU A 76 -6.89 -4.07 13.96
N GLY A 77 -6.88 -3.30 12.87
CA GLY A 77 -5.84 -2.32 12.57
C GLY A 77 -4.63 -2.88 11.84
N ASP A 78 -4.64 -4.16 11.48
CA ASP A 78 -3.55 -4.77 10.73
C ASP A 78 -4.01 -5.26 9.35
N ILE A 79 -3.09 -5.31 8.40
CA ILE A 79 -3.38 -5.73 7.03
C ILE A 79 -2.90 -7.15 6.80
N TYR A 80 -3.77 -7.96 6.21
CA TYR A 80 -3.49 -9.33 5.80
C TYR A 80 -3.65 -9.44 4.28
N VAL A 81 -2.58 -9.85 3.59
CA VAL A 81 -2.55 -10.06 2.15
C VAL A 81 -2.59 -11.56 1.85
N LEU A 82 -3.52 -11.98 1.02
CA LEU A 82 -3.92 -13.37 0.83
C LEU A 82 -3.68 -13.81 -0.62
N GLY A 83 -2.92 -14.90 -0.77
CA GLY A 83 -2.73 -15.59 -2.04
C GLY A 83 -2.16 -14.71 -3.15
N GLY A 84 -2.73 -14.83 -4.36
CA GLY A 84 -2.15 -14.28 -5.59
C GLY A 84 -1.21 -15.27 -6.27
N HIS A 85 -0.33 -14.77 -7.13
CA HIS A 85 0.77 -15.55 -7.69
C HIS A 85 2.04 -14.70 -7.79
N ASP A 86 3.18 -15.39 -7.73
CA ASP A 86 4.51 -14.79 -7.80
C ASP A 86 5.06 -14.80 -9.24
N GLU A 87 6.25 -14.23 -9.43
CA GLU A 87 6.97 -14.20 -10.72
C GLU A 87 7.21 -15.61 -11.31
N ARG A 88 7.24 -16.65 -10.47
CA ARG A 88 7.36 -18.06 -10.87
C ARG A 88 6.04 -18.66 -11.34
N ARG A 89 4.99 -17.85 -11.41
CA ARG A 89 3.62 -18.22 -11.76
C ARG A 89 3.04 -19.30 -10.85
N GLN A 90 3.52 -19.35 -9.60
CA GLN A 90 2.96 -20.25 -8.59
C GLN A 90 1.81 -19.56 -7.89
N TYR A 91 0.66 -20.24 -7.81
CA TYR A 91 -0.44 -19.79 -6.97
C TYR A 91 -0.04 -19.90 -5.51
N LEU A 92 -0.18 -18.79 -4.78
CA LEU A 92 0.16 -18.72 -3.38
C LEU A 92 -1.06 -19.12 -2.55
N SER A 93 -0.88 -20.09 -1.65
CA SER A 93 -1.81 -20.36 -0.55
C SER A 93 -1.40 -19.62 0.73
N SER A 94 -0.28 -18.91 0.70
CA SER A 94 0.28 -18.17 1.82
C SER A 94 -0.40 -16.82 2.03
N MET A 95 -0.35 -16.38 3.28
CA MET A 95 -0.78 -15.06 3.73
C MET A 95 0.43 -14.28 4.23
N GLU A 96 0.44 -12.96 4.00
CA GLU A 96 1.39 -12.04 4.60
C GLU A 96 0.70 -11.05 5.51
N TYR A 97 1.41 -10.67 6.57
CA TYR A 97 0.95 -9.75 7.60
C TYR A 97 1.77 -8.46 7.51
N LEU A 98 1.07 -7.34 7.37
CA LEU A 98 1.65 -6.00 7.36
C LEU A 98 1.15 -5.27 8.63
N PRO A 99 1.97 -5.19 9.69
CA PRO A 99 1.55 -4.58 10.94
C PRO A 99 1.35 -3.07 10.81
N LEU A 100 0.48 -2.50 11.64
CA LEU A 100 0.35 -1.05 11.78
C LEU A 100 1.69 -0.36 12.14
N SER A 101 2.62 -1.08 12.79
CA SER A 101 3.96 -0.56 13.09
C SER A 101 4.81 -0.31 11.83
N ALA A 102 4.52 -0.98 10.71
CA ALA A 102 5.22 -0.77 9.44
C ALA A 102 5.01 0.65 8.88
N PHE A 103 4.01 1.39 9.39
CA PHE A 103 3.75 2.78 9.04
C PHE A 103 4.63 3.79 9.79
N PHE A 104 5.19 3.41 10.94
CA PHE A 104 5.92 4.33 11.82
C PHE A 104 7.43 4.33 11.59
N VAL A 105 7.97 3.38 10.84
CA VAL A 105 9.42 3.27 10.61
C VAL A 105 9.96 4.47 9.81
N PHE A 106 9.14 5.12 8.97
CA PHE A 106 9.56 6.30 8.20
C PHE A 106 9.27 7.66 8.86
N LEU A 107 8.61 7.71 10.03
CA LEU A 107 8.39 8.97 10.75
C LEU A 107 9.46 9.26 11.81
N LEU A 108 10.41 8.34 12.04
CA LEU A 108 11.52 8.57 12.97
C LEU A 108 12.74 9.24 12.32
N ASP A 109 12.84 9.24 11.00
CA ASP A 109 13.95 9.90 10.27
C ASP A 109 13.74 11.40 10.04
N ASP A 110 12.60 11.97 10.44
CA ASP A 110 12.26 13.39 10.26
C ASP A 110 12.24 14.18 11.58
N LYS A 111 12.96 13.71 12.62
CA LYS A 111 13.29 14.56 13.77
C LYS A 111 14.50 15.42 13.42
N PRO A 112 14.39 16.76 13.31
CA PRO A 112 15.58 17.60 13.25
C PRO A 112 16.38 17.38 14.53
N ASP A 113 17.68 17.15 14.38
CA ASP A 113 18.67 16.95 15.44
C ASP A 113 18.40 17.87 16.65
N LEU A 114 17.74 17.35 17.69
CA LEU A 114 17.92 17.87 19.04
C LEU A 114 19.20 17.27 19.61
N ALA A 115 20.32 17.76 19.08
CA ALA A 115 21.65 17.55 19.66
C ALA A 115 22.44 18.85 19.55
N LYS A 116 22.35 19.67 20.62
CA LYS A 116 23.42 20.47 21.25
C LYS A 116 22.81 21.54 22.18
N GLU A 117 22.69 21.19 23.45
CA GLU A 117 23.05 22.07 24.57
C GLU A 117 24.01 21.29 25.48
#